data_AF-A0A7C4WKG5-F1
#
_entry.id   AF-A0A7C4WKG5-F1
#
_cell.length_a   1.000
_cell.length_b   1.000
_cell.length_c   1.000
_cell.angle_alpha   90.00
_cell.angle_beta   90.00
_cell.angle_gamma   90.00
#
_symmetry.space_group_name_H-M   'P 1'
#
loop_
_entity.id
_entity.type
_entity.pdbx_description
1 polymer ?
#
loop_
_entity_poly.entity_id
_entity_poly.type
_entity_poly.pdbx_seq_one_letter_code
_entity_poly.pdbx_strand_id
1 'polypeptide(L)'
;MRYELNLRATSEPGAGRERLRAALARRDFIETAADRFELSLPGGALRVAPEGPSGWDALEQARAAAGFVVDFPMGLSDADGRKAIDTAFSLAGECGFELFDPQLGQCLADKDRERVVESWRRSHSFHFEVAGRTDLGVDLPSAPAPQRHSSARLKILLALLGLGVLAVLLLRSCLGQLLDQAMNPPAASAKP
;
A
#
# COMPACT_ATOMS: atom_id res chain seq x y z
N MET A 1 11.93 0.44 1.94
CA MET A 1 10.55 0.48 1.44
C MET A 1 10.52 0.21 -0.05
N ARG A 2 9.45 -0.38 -0.58
CA ARG A 2 9.33 -0.81 -1.97
C ARG A 2 8.04 -0.27 -2.58
N TYR A 3 8.05 -0.03 -3.88
CA TYR A 3 6.85 0.27 -4.66
C TYR A 3 6.41 -1.02 -5.35
N GLU A 4 5.11 -1.30 -5.33
CA GLU A 4 4.53 -2.56 -5.79
C GLU A 4 3.47 -2.29 -6.86
N LEU A 5 3.41 -3.17 -7.86
CA LEU A 5 2.41 -3.22 -8.91
C LEU A 5 2.00 -4.69 -9.13
N ASN A 6 0.70 -4.98 -9.21
CA ASN A 6 0.20 -6.35 -9.30
C ASN A 6 -0.22 -6.65 -10.75
N LEU A 7 0.32 -7.71 -11.31
CA LEU A 7 -0.08 -8.34 -12.57
C LEU A 7 -1.15 -9.38 -12.28
N ARG A 8 -2.41 -9.06 -12.55
CA ARG A 8 -3.57 -9.94 -12.32
C ARG A 8 -3.93 -10.70 -13.59
N ALA A 9 -4.11 -12.02 -13.48
CA ALA A 9 -4.49 -12.84 -14.62
C ALA A 9 -5.91 -12.49 -15.09
N THR A 10 -6.07 -12.22 -16.39
CA THR A 10 -7.38 -11.98 -17.04
C THR A 10 -7.97 -13.25 -17.67
N SER A 11 -7.14 -14.27 -17.84
CA SER A 11 -7.45 -15.56 -18.47
C SER A 11 -6.94 -16.72 -17.60
N GLU A 12 -7.09 -17.97 -18.09
CA GLU A 12 -6.60 -19.15 -17.36
C GLU A 12 -5.14 -18.98 -16.85
N PRO A 13 -4.86 -19.29 -15.57
CA PRO A 13 -3.60 -18.96 -14.89
C PRO A 13 -2.33 -19.50 -15.57
N GLY A 14 -2.44 -20.63 -16.29
CA GLY A 14 -1.30 -21.32 -16.89
C GLY A 14 -0.66 -20.56 -18.07
N ALA A 15 -1.49 -20.11 -19.02
CA ALA A 15 -0.99 -19.49 -20.25
C ALA A 15 -0.33 -18.11 -20.01
N GLY A 16 -0.83 -17.35 -19.03
CA GLY A 16 -0.23 -16.07 -18.64
C GLY A 16 1.17 -16.23 -18.03
N ARG A 17 1.36 -17.27 -17.21
CA ARG A 17 2.64 -17.55 -16.54
C ARG A 17 3.75 -17.94 -17.51
N GLU A 18 3.46 -18.76 -18.51
CA GLU A 18 4.45 -19.13 -19.54
C GLU A 18 4.87 -17.92 -20.37
N ARG A 19 3.91 -17.07 -20.78
CA ARG A 19 4.20 -15.80 -21.46
C ARG A 19 5.06 -14.89 -20.61
N LEU A 20 4.79 -14.81 -19.30
CA LEU A 20 5.58 -14.02 -18.37
C LEU A 20 7.02 -14.52 -18.29
N ARG A 21 7.23 -15.82 -18.06
CA ARG A 21 8.58 -16.40 -17.99
C ARG A 21 9.35 -16.14 -19.29
N ALA A 22 8.71 -16.29 -20.45
CA ALA A 22 9.33 -15.96 -21.74
C ALA A 22 9.64 -14.47 -21.88
N ALA A 23 8.76 -13.58 -21.41
CA ALA A 23 8.96 -12.13 -21.47
C ALA A 23 10.07 -11.65 -20.54
N LEU A 24 10.22 -12.27 -19.37
CA LEU A 24 11.29 -11.98 -18.40
C LEU A 24 12.65 -12.47 -18.90
N ALA A 25 12.71 -13.67 -19.49
CA ALA A 25 13.94 -14.21 -20.07
C ALA A 25 14.50 -13.33 -21.21
N ARG A 26 13.63 -12.66 -21.99
CA ARG A 26 14.05 -11.70 -23.03
C ARG A 26 14.60 -10.37 -22.48
N ARG A 27 14.46 -10.12 -21.18
CA ARG A 27 14.78 -8.85 -20.51
C ARG A 27 15.89 -9.01 -19.48
N ASP A 28 16.68 -10.08 -19.60
CA ASP A 28 17.81 -10.39 -18.72
C ASP A 28 17.43 -10.55 -17.23
N PHE A 29 16.16 -10.87 -16.94
CA PHE A 29 15.78 -11.28 -15.59
C PHE A 29 16.38 -12.64 -15.26
N ILE A 30 16.92 -12.77 -14.06
CA ILE A 30 17.49 -14.00 -13.53
C ILE A 30 16.47 -14.64 -12.59
N GLU A 31 16.15 -15.91 -12.80
CA GLU A 31 15.32 -16.68 -11.87
C GLU A 31 16.15 -17.01 -10.62
N THR A 32 15.79 -16.44 -9.47
CA THR A 32 16.52 -16.59 -8.19
C THR A 32 15.92 -17.69 -7.32
N ALA A 33 14.66 -18.02 -7.53
CA ALA A 33 13.94 -19.15 -6.95
C ALA A 33 12.73 -19.48 -7.85
N ALA A 34 12.01 -20.56 -7.56
CA ALA A 34 10.85 -20.97 -8.36
C ALA A 34 9.87 -19.80 -8.59
N ASP A 35 9.75 -19.37 -9.85
CA ASP A 35 8.91 -18.26 -10.32
C ASP A 35 9.22 -16.88 -9.69
N ARG A 36 10.41 -16.74 -9.09
CA ARG A 36 10.92 -15.46 -8.58
C ARG A 36 12.06 -15.00 -9.47
N PHE A 37 11.90 -13.82 -10.04
CA PHE A 37 12.79 -13.26 -11.03
C PHE A 37 13.30 -11.91 -10.56
N GLU A 38 14.58 -11.63 -10.80
CA GLU A 38 15.20 -10.35 -10.47
C GLU A 38 15.98 -9.80 -11.66
N LEU A 39 15.83 -8.49 -11.87
CA LEU A 39 16.67 -7.70 -12.77
C LEU A 39 17.46 -6.70 -11.93
N SER A 40 18.79 -6.77 -12.01
CA SER A 40 19.67 -5.82 -11.32
C SER A 40 19.58 -4.44 -11.96
N LEU A 41 19.40 -3.42 -11.13
CA LEU A 41 19.42 -2.00 -11.46
C LEU A 41 20.53 -1.31 -10.63
N PRO A 42 21.09 -0.18 -11.08
CA PRO A 42 22.16 0.50 -10.34
C PRO A 42 21.81 0.84 -8.88
N GLY A 43 20.54 1.14 -8.58
CA GLY A 43 20.04 1.45 -7.23
C GLY A 43 19.35 0.28 -6.50
N GLY A 44 19.37 -0.93 -7.05
CA GLY A 44 18.75 -2.11 -6.42
C GLY A 44 18.26 -3.15 -7.42
N ALA A 45 17.10 -3.77 -7.17
CA ALA A 45 16.58 -4.82 -8.05
C ALA A 45 15.08 -4.66 -8.30
N LEU A 46 14.70 -4.77 -9.56
CA LEU A 46 13.32 -4.98 -9.98
C LEU A 46 13.00 -6.46 -9.85
N ARG A 47 11.96 -6.78 -9.09
CA ARG A 47 11.57 -8.15 -8.78
C ARG A 47 10.23 -8.46 -9.38
N VAL A 48 10.06 -9.70 -9.81
CA VAL A 48 8.79 -10.27 -10.20
C VAL A 48 8.62 -11.59 -9.47
N ALA A 49 7.57 -11.71 -8.66
CA ALA A 49 7.31 -12.90 -7.86
C ALA A 49 5.83 -13.25 -7.90
N PRO A 50 5.43 -14.51 -7.63
CA PRO A 50 4.01 -14.86 -7.54
C PRO A 50 3.37 -14.05 -6.41
N GLU A 51 2.12 -13.61 -6.62
CA GLU A 51 1.34 -13.02 -5.54
C GLU A 51 1.18 -14.06 -4.43
N GLY A 52 1.77 -13.77 -3.27
CA GLY A 52 1.72 -14.67 -2.13
C GLY A 52 0.29 -14.72 -1.58
N PRO A 53 -0.19 -15.88 -1.13
CA PRO A 53 -1.50 -15.94 -0.50
C PRO A 53 -1.49 -15.14 0.81
N SER A 54 -2.49 -14.28 0.96
CA SER A 54 -2.71 -13.52 2.20
C SER A 54 -3.63 -14.29 3.14
N GLY A 55 -3.20 -14.54 4.38
CA GLY A 55 -4.03 -15.16 5.42
C GLY A 55 -3.62 -16.59 5.81
N TRP A 56 -4.47 -17.25 6.60
CA TRP A 56 -4.21 -18.56 7.22
C TRP A 56 -4.26 -19.74 6.24
N ASP A 57 -4.89 -19.59 5.06
CA ASP A 57 -5.02 -20.65 4.03
C ASP A 57 -3.91 -20.61 2.97
N ALA A 58 -2.73 -20.10 3.34
CA ALA A 58 -1.61 -19.86 2.44
C ALA A 58 -1.04 -21.12 1.76
N LEU A 59 -1.21 -22.31 2.33
CA LEU A 59 -0.53 -23.51 1.84
C LEU A 59 -1.20 -24.13 0.61
N GLU A 60 -2.53 -24.11 0.52
CA GLU A 60 -3.28 -24.68 -0.60
C GLU A 60 -3.44 -23.69 -1.77
N GLN A 61 -3.58 -22.39 -1.48
CA GLN A 61 -3.75 -21.34 -2.52
C GLN A 61 -2.44 -20.97 -3.23
N ALA A 62 -1.27 -21.22 -2.63
CA ALA A 62 0.03 -20.92 -3.23
C ALA A 62 0.26 -21.59 -4.59
N ARG A 63 -0.42 -22.71 -4.88
CA ARG A 63 -0.33 -23.41 -6.18
C ARG A 63 -1.14 -22.75 -7.29
N ALA A 64 -2.08 -21.87 -6.95
CA ALA A 64 -2.94 -21.14 -7.87
C ALA A 64 -2.78 -19.63 -7.68
N ALA A 65 -1.54 -19.13 -7.67
CA ALA A 65 -1.29 -17.69 -7.64
C ALA A 65 -2.08 -17.01 -8.78
N ALA A 66 -3.02 -16.14 -8.41
CA ALA A 66 -3.90 -15.44 -9.34
C ALA A 66 -3.16 -14.36 -10.15
N GLY A 67 -1.89 -14.13 -9.84
CA GLY A 67 -1.08 -13.07 -10.43
C GLY A 67 0.36 -13.08 -9.96
N PHE A 68 1.07 -12.03 -10.35
CA PHE A 68 2.45 -11.75 -9.98
C PHE A 68 2.55 -10.33 -9.41
N VAL A 69 3.46 -10.11 -8.48
CA VAL A 69 3.82 -8.79 -7.98
C VAL A 69 5.12 -8.37 -8.63
N VAL A 70 5.13 -7.14 -9.17
CA VAL A 70 6.30 -6.45 -9.68
C VAL A 70 6.68 -5.39 -8.64
N ASP A 71 7.85 -5.52 -8.04
CA ASP A 71 8.27 -4.65 -6.94
C ASP A 71 9.71 -4.15 -7.07
N PHE A 72 9.95 -2.91 -6.65
CA PHE A 72 11.26 -2.29 -6.74
C PHE A 72 11.52 -1.31 -5.59
N PRO A 73 12.79 -1.02 -5.23
CA PRO A 73 13.11 -0.10 -4.16
C PRO A 73 12.55 1.29 -4.43
N MET A 74 12.01 1.92 -3.38
CA MET A 74 11.57 3.30 -3.53
C MET A 74 12.71 4.29 -3.76
N GLY A 75 13.96 3.97 -3.41
CA GLY A 75 15.12 4.86 -3.54
C GLY A 75 15.86 4.75 -4.87
N LEU A 76 15.22 4.20 -5.92
CA LEU A 76 15.80 4.20 -7.27
C LEU A 76 15.92 5.64 -7.81
N SER A 77 16.89 5.85 -8.71
CA SER A 77 16.96 7.08 -9.49
C SER A 77 15.68 7.28 -10.31
N ASP A 78 15.36 8.52 -10.70
CA ASP A 78 14.17 8.81 -11.51
C ASP A 78 14.11 7.97 -12.80
N ALA A 79 15.25 7.84 -13.47
CA ALA A 79 15.38 7.04 -14.69
C ALA A 79 15.12 5.54 -14.43
N ASP A 80 15.68 4.99 -13.35
CA ASP A 80 15.52 3.57 -13.00
C ASP A 80 14.11 3.24 -12.50
N GLY A 81 13.51 4.13 -11.70
CA GLY A 81 12.13 3.98 -11.24
C GLY A 81 11.13 4.07 -12.38
N ARG A 82 11.33 5.02 -13.32
CA ARG A 82 10.53 5.09 -14.54
C ARG A 82 10.70 3.82 -15.39
N LYS A 83 11.94 3.35 -15.58
CA LYS A 83 12.22 2.09 -16.29
C LYS A 83 11.53 0.90 -15.65
N ALA A 84 11.49 0.83 -14.31
CA ALA A 84 10.80 -0.23 -13.59
C ALA A 84 9.29 -0.22 -13.83
N ILE A 85 8.66 0.96 -13.77
CA ILE A 85 7.24 1.13 -14.07
C ILE A 85 6.95 0.79 -15.54
N ASP A 86 7.76 1.28 -16.47
CA ASP A 86 7.64 0.97 -17.90
C ASP A 86 7.74 -0.53 -18.17
N THR A 87 8.62 -1.22 -17.44
CA THR A 87 8.75 -2.68 -17.51
C THR A 87 7.48 -3.37 -17.04
N ALA A 88 6.87 -2.93 -15.94
CA ALA A 88 5.62 -3.50 -15.43
C ALA A 88 4.46 -3.37 -16.44
N PHE A 89 4.30 -2.18 -17.05
CA PHE A 89 3.31 -1.96 -18.12
C PHE A 89 3.56 -2.87 -19.33
N SER A 90 4.81 -2.96 -19.76
CA SER A 90 5.21 -3.79 -20.90
C SER A 90 4.94 -5.29 -20.64
N LEU A 91 5.26 -5.79 -19.43
CA LEU A 91 4.95 -7.16 -19.05
C LEU A 91 3.45 -7.43 -19.01
N ALA A 92 2.65 -6.49 -18.48
CA ALA A 92 1.20 -6.61 -18.44
C ALA A 92 0.61 -6.75 -19.85
N GLY A 93 0.98 -5.85 -20.76
CA GLY A 93 0.51 -5.86 -22.14
C GLY A 93 0.94 -7.11 -22.93
N GLU A 94 2.23 -7.50 -22.85
CA GLU A 94 2.75 -8.65 -23.59
C GLU A 94 2.17 -9.99 -23.12
N CYS A 95 1.87 -10.09 -21.82
CA CYS A 95 1.46 -11.35 -21.23
C CYS A 95 -0.06 -11.44 -21.02
N GLY A 96 -0.80 -10.37 -21.31
CA GLY A 96 -2.25 -10.30 -21.14
C GLY A 96 -2.68 -10.24 -19.68
N PHE A 97 -1.88 -9.61 -18.80
CA PHE A 97 -2.29 -9.33 -17.43
C PHE A 97 -2.96 -7.96 -17.34
N GLU A 98 -3.88 -7.83 -16.40
CA GLU A 98 -4.30 -6.53 -15.90
C GLU A 98 -3.24 -6.00 -14.93
N LEU A 99 -2.84 -4.75 -15.09
CA LEU A 99 -1.95 -4.08 -14.15
C LEU A 99 -2.80 -3.37 -13.09
N PHE A 100 -2.53 -3.61 -11.81
CA PHE A 100 -3.19 -2.97 -10.69
C PHE A 100 -2.17 -2.27 -9.80
N ASP A 101 -2.48 -1.05 -9.37
CA ASP A 101 -1.66 -0.30 -8.42
C ASP A 101 -2.38 -0.25 -7.05
N PRO A 102 -1.87 -0.97 -6.02
CA PRO A 102 -2.47 -0.95 -4.69
C PRO A 102 -2.46 0.43 -4.02
N GLN A 103 -1.51 1.29 -4.35
CA GLN A 103 -1.35 2.63 -3.78
C GLN A 103 -2.40 3.59 -4.35
N LEU A 104 -2.82 3.36 -5.60
CA LEU A 104 -3.92 4.09 -6.24
C LEU A 104 -5.28 3.38 -6.10
N GLY A 105 -5.30 2.11 -5.70
CA GLY A 105 -6.51 1.31 -5.50
C GLY A 105 -7.28 1.01 -6.78
N GLN A 106 -6.63 0.97 -7.95
CA GLN A 106 -7.30 0.79 -9.24
C GLN A 106 -6.48 0.01 -10.27
N CYS A 107 -7.18 -0.57 -11.25
CA CYS A 107 -6.55 -1.11 -12.45
C CYS A 107 -6.04 0.03 -13.34
N LEU A 108 -4.93 -0.21 -14.05
CA LEU A 108 -4.20 0.76 -14.84
C LEU A 108 -4.30 0.41 -16.32
N ALA A 109 -4.54 1.42 -17.15
CA ALA A 109 -4.38 1.35 -18.59
C ALA A 109 -3.09 2.08 -19.02
N ASP A 110 -2.61 1.86 -20.25
CA ASP A 110 -1.38 2.50 -20.76
C ASP A 110 -1.36 4.02 -20.61
N LYS A 111 -2.53 4.67 -20.74
CA LYS A 111 -2.68 6.12 -20.54
C LYS A 111 -2.38 6.60 -19.12
N ASP A 112 -2.42 5.71 -18.13
CA ASP A 112 -2.22 6.02 -16.72
C ASP A 112 -0.74 5.98 -16.32
N ARG A 113 0.16 5.59 -17.23
CA ARG A 113 1.59 5.40 -16.98
C ARG A 113 2.27 6.60 -16.31
N GLU A 114 2.09 7.80 -16.84
CA GLU A 114 2.67 9.02 -16.23
C GLU A 114 2.11 9.31 -14.84
N ARG A 115 0.82 9.00 -14.61
CA ARG A 115 0.20 9.16 -13.31
C ARG A 115 0.81 8.23 -12.26
N VAL A 116 1.18 7.01 -12.66
CA VAL A 116 1.86 6.02 -11.78
C VAL A 116 3.29 6.47 -11.49
N VAL A 117 4.02 6.96 -12.50
CA VAL A 117 5.36 7.56 -12.30
C VAL A 117 5.28 8.70 -11.29
N GLU A 118 4.30 9.59 -11.42
CA GLU A 118 4.12 10.71 -10.49
C GLU A 118 3.67 10.26 -9.08
N SER A 119 2.87 9.19 -8.98
CA SER A 119 2.53 8.56 -7.70
C SER A 119 3.77 8.02 -6.99
N TRP A 120 4.62 7.30 -7.73
CA TRP A 120 5.89 6.79 -7.24
C TRP A 120 6.82 7.93 -6.82
N ARG A 121 7.00 8.98 -7.64
CA ARG A 121 7.83 10.15 -7.32
C ARG A 121 7.39 10.85 -6.04
N ARG A 122 6.09 11.11 -5.88
CA ARG A 122 5.55 11.71 -4.64
C ARG A 122 5.84 10.83 -3.43
N SER A 123 5.70 9.52 -3.58
CA SER A 123 6.03 8.57 -2.53
C SER A 123 7.54 8.58 -2.23
N HIS A 124 8.40 8.57 -3.26
CA HIS A 124 9.85 8.72 -3.14
C HIS A 124 10.20 10.00 -2.35
N SER A 125 9.75 11.17 -2.79
CA SER A 125 10.02 12.44 -2.11
C SER A 125 9.52 12.45 -0.67
N PHE A 126 8.33 11.93 -0.39
CA PHE A 126 7.85 11.83 1.00
C PHE A 126 8.80 10.99 1.88
N HIS A 127 9.24 9.83 1.39
CA HIS A 127 10.09 8.94 2.18
C HIS A 127 11.53 9.39 2.32
N PHE A 128 12.09 10.12 1.34
CA PHE A 128 13.49 10.55 1.37
C PHE A 128 13.70 12.01 1.76
N GLU A 129 12.71 12.89 1.55
CA GLU A 129 12.80 14.31 1.89
C GLU A 129 12.06 14.65 3.20
N VAL A 130 10.90 14.04 3.47
CA VAL A 130 10.04 14.43 4.61
C VAL A 130 10.23 13.54 5.84
N ALA A 131 10.39 12.22 5.65
CA ALA A 131 10.58 11.29 6.76
C ALA A 131 11.99 11.33 7.40
N GLY A 132 12.90 12.14 6.83
CA GLY A 132 14.30 12.21 7.23
C GLY A 132 15.09 11.04 6.68
N ARG A 133 16.14 11.33 5.91
CA ARG A 133 17.20 10.37 5.60
C ARG A 133 17.86 9.96 6.91
N THR A 134 17.53 8.79 7.46
CA THR A 134 18.30 8.27 8.59
C THR A 134 19.64 7.69 8.18
N ASP A 135 19.90 7.36 6.90
CA ASP A 135 21.11 6.58 6.55
C ASP A 135 21.77 6.80 5.18
N LEU A 136 21.57 7.93 4.49
CA LEU A 136 22.34 8.19 3.25
C LEU A 136 22.93 9.60 3.24
N GLY A 137 24.24 9.62 3.51
CA GLY A 137 25.07 10.82 3.56
C GLY A 137 25.13 11.61 2.27
N VAL A 138 25.86 12.72 2.39
CA VAL A 138 26.18 13.76 1.41
C VAL A 138 25.18 14.91 1.37
N ASP A 139 25.65 16.00 1.99
CA ASP A 139 25.29 17.41 1.92
C ASP A 139 24.35 17.82 0.78
N LEU A 140 23.07 17.97 1.09
CA LEU A 140 22.17 18.82 0.30
C LEU A 140 21.51 19.85 1.22
N PRO A 141 21.34 21.09 0.76
CA PRO A 141 20.78 22.18 1.55
C PRO A 141 19.39 21.80 2.02
N SER A 142 19.14 21.93 3.33
CA SER A 142 17.85 21.62 3.94
C SER A 142 16.73 22.34 3.19
N ALA A 143 15.83 21.57 2.58
CA ALA A 143 14.59 22.13 2.06
C ALA A 143 13.82 22.82 3.21
N PRO A 144 13.26 24.02 2.99
CA PRO A 144 12.50 24.71 4.02
C PRO A 144 11.31 23.84 4.43
N ALA A 145 11.16 23.64 5.74
CA ALA A 145 10.08 22.84 6.30
C ALA A 145 8.72 23.28 5.72
N PRO A 146 7.83 22.35 5.33
CA PRO A 146 6.52 22.71 4.83
C PRO A 146 5.76 23.46 5.94
N GLN A 147 5.43 24.72 5.68
CA GLN A 147 4.58 25.51 6.54
C GLN A 147 3.19 24.87 6.58
N ARG A 148 2.95 24.03 7.60
CA ARG A 148 1.63 23.47 7.91
C ARG A 148 0.72 24.60 8.37
N HIS A 149 0.02 25.24 7.45
CA HIS A 149 -1.13 26.07 7.75
C HIS A 149 -2.34 25.17 8.11
N SER A 150 -2.28 24.49 9.25
CA SER A 150 -3.50 23.95 9.87
C SER A 150 -4.28 25.15 10.42
N SER A 151 -5.38 25.53 9.77
CA SER A 151 -6.20 26.65 10.23
C SER A 151 -6.68 26.37 11.66
N ALA A 152 -6.54 27.34 12.57
CA ALA A 152 -7.00 27.21 13.95
C ALA A 152 -8.49 26.80 14.03
N ARG A 153 -9.26 27.20 13.02
CA ARG A 153 -10.67 26.83 12.83
C ARG A 153 -10.89 25.33 12.71
N LEU A 154 -10.05 24.61 11.96
CA LEU A 154 -10.17 23.16 11.81
C LEU A 154 -9.89 22.43 13.13
N LYS A 155 -8.90 22.90 13.89
CA LYS A 155 -8.58 22.34 15.22
C LYS A 155 -9.72 22.54 16.22
N ILE A 156 -10.34 23.73 16.22
CA ILE A 156 -11.49 24.02 17.08
C ILE A 156 -12.69 23.16 16.69
N LEU A 157 -12.97 23.00 15.39
CA LEU A 157 -14.08 22.18 14.91
C LEU A 157 -13.93 20.71 15.33
N LEU A 158 -12.73 20.14 15.18
CA LEU A 158 -12.41 18.78 15.62
C LEU A 158 -12.55 18.61 17.13
N ALA A 159 -12.10 19.60 17.92
CA ALA A 159 -12.24 19.57 19.38
C ALA A 159 -13.72 19.60 19.81
N LEU A 160 -14.55 20.45 19.18
CA LEU A 160 -15.98 20.52 19.45
C LEU A 160 -16.71 19.22 19.06
N LEU A 161 -16.35 18.63 17.92
CA LEU A 161 -16.90 17.35 17.49
C LEU A 161 -16.57 16.23 18.49
N GLY A 162 -15.31 16.14 18.94
CA GLY A 162 -14.89 15.18 19.95
C GLY A 162 -15.61 15.36 21.29
N LEU A 163 -15.77 16.62 21.74
CA LEU A 163 -16.51 16.93 22.96
C LEU A 163 -17.99 16.52 22.85
N GLY A 164 -18.62 16.76 21.70
CA GLY A 164 -20.01 16.37 21.44
C GLY A 164 -20.23 14.87 21.53
N VAL A 165 -19.34 14.07 20.92
CA VAL A 165 -19.40 12.60 21.00
C VAL A 165 -19.26 12.13 22.45
N LEU A 166 -18.29 12.69 23.20
CA LEU A 166 -18.08 12.35 24.60
C LEU A 166 -19.32 12.65 25.47
N ALA A 167 -19.94 13.83 25.27
CA ALA A 167 -21.13 14.23 26.00
C ALA A 167 -22.31 13.28 25.75
N VAL A 168 -22.52 12.84 24.49
CA VAL A 168 -23.57 11.88 24.13
C VAL A 168 -23.35 10.53 24.80
N LEU A 169 -22.10 10.05 24.84
CA LEU A 169 -21.76 8.78 25.51
C LEU A 169 -21.99 8.84 27.02
N LEU A 170 -21.63 9.95 27.66
CA LEU A 170 -21.87 10.17 29.09
C LEU A 170 -23.36 10.23 29.40
N LEU A 171 -24.14 11.00 28.62
CA LEU A 171 -25.60 11.06 28.77
C LEU A 171 -26.24 9.68 28.62
N ARG A 172 -25.85 8.91 27.60
CA ARG A 172 -26.35 7.55 27.40
C ARG A 172 -26.02 6.63 28.58
N SER A 173 -24.81 6.74 29.13
CA SER A 173 -24.39 5.96 30.30
C SER A 173 -25.18 6.33 31.56
N CYS A 174 -25.37 7.63 31.83
CA CYS A 174 -26.15 8.09 32.97
C CYS A 174 -27.64 7.71 32.86
N LEU A 175 -28.24 7.86 31.67
CA LEU A 175 -29.62 7.43 31.41
C LEU A 175 -29.78 5.91 31.60
N GLY A 176 -28.82 5.11 31.15
CA GLY A 176 -28.80 3.67 31.38
C GLY A 176 -28.79 3.32 32.88
N GLN A 177 -27.91 3.95 33.65
CA GLN A 177 -27.84 3.73 35.10
C GLN A 177 -29.12 4.14 35.85
N LEU A 178 -29.74 5.26 35.47
CA LEU A 178 -31.00 5.70 36.06
C LEU A 178 -32.16 4.76 35.74
N LEU A 179 -32.23 4.27 34.49
CA LEU A 179 -33.21 3.27 34.08
C LEU A 179 -33.01 1.93 34.81
N ASP A 180 -31.77 1.48 34.94
CA ASP A 180 -31.45 0.24 35.67
C ASP A 180 -31.81 0.34 37.16
N GLN A 181 -31.57 1.48 37.80
CA GLN A 181 -31.98 1.72 39.20
C GLN A 181 -33.49 1.80 39.37
N ALA A 182 -34.21 2.34 38.39
CA ALA A 182 -35.68 2.40 38.41
C ALA A 182 -36.32 1.02 38.18
N MET A 183 -35.74 0.20 37.32
CA MET A 183 -36.26 -1.14 36.99
C MET A 183 -35.83 -2.22 37.99
N ASN A 184 -34.66 -2.07 38.61
CA ASN A 184 -34.13 -3.00 39.61
C ASN A 184 -33.78 -2.24 40.91
N PRO A 185 -34.77 -1.81 41.69
CA PRO A 185 -34.50 -1.14 42.95
C PRO A 185 -33.71 -2.09 43.87
N PRO A 186 -32.65 -1.60 44.55
CA PRO A 186 -31.87 -2.45 45.44
C PRO A 186 -32.77 -3.00 46.54
N ALA A 187 -32.77 -4.32 46.70
CA ALA A 187 -33.52 -4.99 47.75
C ALA A 187 -33.16 -4.35 49.10
N ALA A 188 -34.16 -3.79 49.78
CA ALA A 188 -33.97 -3.11 51.05
C ALA A 188 -33.22 -4.07 52.00
N SER A 189 -32.01 -3.67 52.39
CA SER A 189 -31.22 -4.43 53.35
C SER A 189 -32.02 -4.50 54.64
N ALA A 190 -32.58 -5.67 54.95
CA ALA A 190 -33.15 -5.95 56.25
C ALA A 190 -32.03 -5.75 57.28
N LYS A 191 -32.08 -4.64 58.01
CA LYS A 191 -31.29 -4.49 59.22
C LYS A 191 -31.88 -5.48 60.26
N PRO A 192 -31.03 -6.21 60.99
CA PRO A 192 -31.47 -7.11 62.06
C PRO A 192 -32.17 -6.36 63.18
#